data_AF-A0A820Y5E1-F1
#
_entry.id   AF-A0A820Y5E1-F1
#
_cell.length_a   1.000
_cell.length_b   1.000
_cell.length_c   1.000
_cell.angle_alpha   90.00
_cell.angle_beta   90.00
_cell.angle_gamma   90.00
#
_symmetry.space_group_name_H-M   'P 1'
#
loop_
_entity.id
_entity.type
_entity.pdbx_description
1 polymer ?
#
loop_
_entity_poly.entity_id
_entity_poly.type
_entity_poly.pdbx_seq_one_letter_code
_entity_poly.pdbx_strand_id
1 'polypeptide(L)'
;SIVPNLNKLKTLTLLSYNDTLESELQAMLDRAPYLTTLNIQQDASLPIQMSLFKHTNASIRKLCLEKYVHYFNENECLLLARSSLGIQCEVLSIRVNNRENIITLVKNMINLRILYIYQIDEKYSNNTFLKRNDDGTFRENDQVNNNELIQWLRDHLPSTCVVIKHLHYVHNIIIWI
;
A
#
# COMPACT_ATOMS: atom_id res chain seq x y z
N SER A 1 -30.41 -3.45 18.99
CA SER A 1 -29.34 -3.34 17.99
C SER A 1 -28.92 -4.74 17.59
N ILE A 2 -29.16 -5.15 16.34
CA ILE A 2 -28.70 -6.45 15.84
C ILE A 2 -27.24 -6.24 15.45
N VAL A 3 -26.31 -6.66 16.31
CA VAL A 3 -24.90 -6.67 15.96
C VAL A 3 -24.68 -7.82 14.97
N PRO A 4 -24.28 -7.56 13.71
CA PRO A 4 -24.06 -8.64 12.76
C PRO A 4 -22.96 -9.57 13.27
N ASN A 5 -23.16 -10.87 13.10
CA ASN A 5 -22.14 -11.86 13.42
C ASN A 5 -20.96 -11.70 12.45
N LEU A 6 -19.85 -11.11 12.92
CA LEU A 6 -18.65 -10.86 12.11
C LEU A 6 -17.67 -12.04 12.10
N ASN A 7 -18.03 -13.18 12.70
CA ASN A 7 -17.17 -14.37 12.78
C ASN A 7 -16.93 -15.06 11.42
N LYS A 8 -17.52 -14.55 10.34
CA LYS A 8 -17.25 -15.02 8.97
C LYS A 8 -16.64 -13.93 8.09
N LEU A 9 -16.47 -12.71 8.61
CA LEU A 9 -15.93 -11.59 7.85
C LEU A 9 -14.45 -11.86 7.56
N LYS A 10 -14.10 -11.95 6.28
CA LYS A 10 -12.72 -12.15 5.80
C LYS A 10 -12.07 -10.86 5.33
N THR A 11 -12.88 -9.93 4.84
CA THR A 11 -12.43 -8.68 4.26
C THR A 11 -13.29 -7.54 4.79
N LEU A 12 -12.63 -6.46 5.21
CA LEU A 12 -13.26 -5.21 5.60
C LEU A 12 -12.70 -4.10 4.72
N THR A 13 -13.58 -3.32 4.13
CA THR A 13 -13.19 -2.12 3.38
C THR A 13 -13.69 -0.90 4.14
N LEU A 14 -12.75 -0.05 4.56
CA LEU A 14 -13.04 1.23 5.17
C LEU A 14 -13.06 2.29 4.07
N LEU A 15 -14.19 2.99 3.98
CA LEU A 15 -14.37 4.12 3.09
C LEU A 15 -14.24 5.40 3.94
N SER A 16 -13.33 6.28 3.54
CA SER A 16 -13.13 7.61 4.15
C SER A 16 -12.88 7.52 5.66
N TYR A 17 -11.87 6.73 6.04
CA TYR A 17 -11.46 6.57 7.43
C TYR A 17 -11.08 7.92 8.07
N ASN A 18 -11.54 8.11 9.32
CA ASN A 18 -11.34 9.29 10.15
C ASN A 18 -11.08 8.82 11.60
N ASP A 19 -10.17 9.50 12.30
CA ASP A 19 -9.81 9.25 13.70
C ASP A 19 -11.03 9.23 14.64
N THR A 20 -12.13 9.92 14.29
CA THR A 20 -13.36 9.91 15.11
C THR A 20 -14.00 8.53 15.25
N LEU A 21 -13.62 7.56 14.40
CA LEU A 21 -14.14 6.19 14.40
C LEU A 21 -13.14 5.16 14.97
N GLU A 22 -12.06 5.62 15.60
CA GLU A 22 -11.00 4.74 16.13
C GLU A 22 -11.60 3.68 17.07
N SER A 23 -12.45 4.08 18.02
CA SER A 23 -12.99 3.16 19.03
C SER A 23 -13.94 2.12 18.42
N GLU A 24 -14.78 2.53 17.48
CA GLU A 24 -15.75 1.71 16.79
C GLU A 24 -15.06 0.72 15.85
N LEU A 25 -14.04 1.18 15.14
CA LEU A 25 -13.24 0.32 14.29
C LEU A 25 -12.55 -0.77 15.12
N GLN A 26 -11.91 -0.41 16.24
CA GLN A 26 -11.29 -1.42 17.10
C GLN A 26 -12.32 -2.43 17.62
N ALA A 27 -13.49 -1.98 18.07
CA ALA A 27 -14.55 -2.87 18.52
C ALA A 27 -15.08 -3.81 17.42
N MET A 28 -15.10 -3.36 16.16
CA MET A 28 -15.43 -4.22 15.02
C MET A 28 -14.32 -5.24 14.74
N LEU A 29 -13.06 -4.82 14.78
CA LEU A 29 -11.91 -5.67 14.59
C LEU A 29 -11.87 -6.78 15.64
N ASP A 30 -12.11 -6.46 16.91
CA ASP A 30 -12.13 -7.43 18.02
C ASP A 30 -13.21 -8.52 17.83
N ARG A 31 -14.30 -8.17 17.15
CA ARG A 31 -15.43 -9.08 16.86
C ARG A 31 -15.27 -9.85 15.55
N ALA A 32 -14.22 -9.58 14.77
CA ALA A 32 -13.97 -10.21 13.48
C ALA A 32 -12.68 -11.06 13.53
N PRO A 33 -12.66 -12.19 14.28
CA PRO A 33 -11.44 -12.97 14.52
C PRO A 33 -10.88 -13.65 13.27
N TYR A 34 -11.62 -13.67 12.16
CA TYR A 34 -11.19 -14.25 10.90
C TYR A 34 -10.94 -13.22 9.81
N LEU A 35 -10.92 -11.94 10.17
CA LEU A 35 -10.64 -10.85 9.24
C LEU A 35 -9.17 -10.91 8.82
N THR A 36 -8.93 -11.34 7.58
CA THR A 36 -7.57 -11.48 7.04
C THR A 36 -7.14 -10.27 6.22
N THR A 37 -8.10 -9.52 5.67
CA THR A 37 -7.84 -8.42 4.74
C THR A 37 -8.49 -7.13 5.22
N LEU A 38 -7.69 -6.07 5.35
CA LEU A 38 -8.16 -4.72 5.60
C LEU A 38 -7.83 -3.84 4.39
N ASN A 39 -8.86 -3.31 3.74
CA ASN A 39 -8.74 -2.35 2.66
C ASN A 39 -9.12 -0.97 3.18
N ILE A 40 -8.34 0.04 2.82
CA ILE A 40 -8.59 1.40 3.25
C ILE A 40 -8.58 2.27 2.01
N GLN A 41 -9.70 2.94 1.81
CA GLN A 41 -9.93 3.85 0.71
C GLN A 41 -10.20 5.20 1.34
N GLN A 42 -9.51 6.22 0.88
CA GLN A 42 -9.72 7.58 1.36
C GLN A 42 -9.95 8.47 0.14
N ASP A 43 -11.02 9.24 0.16
CA ASP A 43 -11.23 10.28 -0.83
C ASP A 43 -10.16 11.38 -0.67
N ALA A 44 -9.73 11.95 -1.80
CA ALA A 44 -8.60 12.85 -1.87
C ALA A 44 -8.77 14.06 -0.92
N SER A 45 -7.66 14.48 -0.28
CA SER A 45 -7.41 15.73 0.49
C SER A 45 -7.14 15.62 1.99
N LEU A 46 -7.31 14.46 2.62
CA LEU A 46 -7.06 14.32 4.05
C LEU A 46 -5.67 13.75 4.36
N PRO A 47 -4.97 14.27 5.39
CA PRO A 47 -3.70 13.70 5.82
C PRO A 47 -3.91 12.27 6.30
N ILE A 48 -2.85 11.47 6.21
CA ILE A 48 -2.87 10.11 6.70
C ILE A 48 -3.22 10.06 8.19
N GLN A 49 -4.26 9.29 8.51
CA GLN A 49 -4.77 9.15 9.86
C GLN A 49 -3.89 8.15 10.62
N MET A 50 -2.94 8.66 11.41
CA MET A 50 -1.95 7.85 12.14
C MET A 50 -2.58 6.89 13.15
N SER A 51 -3.78 7.19 13.63
CA SER A 51 -4.59 6.30 14.48
C SER A 51 -4.77 4.91 13.88
N LEU A 52 -4.76 4.80 12.54
CA LEU A 52 -4.87 3.54 11.83
C LEU A 52 -3.82 2.52 12.32
N PHE A 53 -2.61 2.99 12.60
CA PHE A 53 -1.49 2.17 13.01
C PHE A 53 -1.56 1.73 14.48
N LYS A 54 -2.52 2.26 15.25
CA LYS A 54 -2.77 1.82 16.62
C LYS A 54 -3.68 0.60 16.68
N HIS A 55 -4.44 0.34 15.62
CA HIS A 55 -5.37 -0.78 15.60
C HIS A 55 -4.66 -2.12 15.68
N THR A 56 -5.32 -3.04 16.39
CA THR A 56 -4.82 -4.40 16.56
C THR A 56 -5.87 -5.40 16.11
N ASN A 57 -5.44 -6.40 15.35
CA ASN A 57 -6.23 -7.59 15.07
C ASN A 57 -5.26 -8.66 14.60
N ALA A 58 -5.03 -9.67 15.43
CA ALA A 58 -4.00 -10.68 15.20
C ALA A 58 -4.21 -11.54 13.93
N SER A 59 -5.34 -11.41 13.23
CA SER A 59 -5.69 -12.20 12.05
C SER A 59 -5.49 -11.45 10.73
N ILE A 60 -5.34 -10.12 10.77
CA ILE A 60 -5.08 -9.35 9.55
C ILE A 60 -3.69 -9.73 9.03
N ARG A 61 -3.63 -10.16 7.78
CA ARG A 61 -2.39 -10.52 7.06
C ARG A 61 -2.21 -9.71 5.79
N LYS A 62 -3.29 -9.11 5.28
CA LYS A 62 -3.26 -8.30 4.06
C LYS A 62 -3.77 -6.89 4.35
N LEU A 63 -2.94 -5.89 4.03
CA LEU A 63 -3.27 -4.49 4.16
C LEU A 63 -3.23 -3.82 2.77
N CYS A 64 -4.36 -3.26 2.34
CA CYS A 64 -4.47 -2.60 1.04
C CYS A 64 -4.69 -1.10 1.20
N LEU A 65 -3.65 -0.33 0.92
CA LEU A 65 -3.59 1.14 0.97
C LEU A 65 -3.42 1.75 -0.43
N GLU A 66 -3.54 0.96 -1.49
CA GLU A 66 -3.39 1.41 -2.88
C GLU A 66 -4.44 2.44 -3.33
N LYS A 67 -5.59 2.48 -2.65
CA LYS A 67 -6.67 3.45 -2.86
C LYS A 67 -6.66 4.57 -1.80
N TYR A 68 -5.64 4.59 -0.97
CA TYR A 68 -5.37 5.70 -0.07
C TYR A 68 -4.64 6.76 -0.89
N VAL A 69 -5.26 7.93 -1.10
CA VAL A 69 -4.70 9.00 -1.95
C VAL A 69 -3.59 9.76 -1.21
N HIS A 70 -2.53 9.03 -0.84
CA HIS A 70 -1.36 9.53 -0.11
C HIS A 70 -0.12 8.75 -0.53
N TYR A 71 1.02 9.42 -0.60
CA TYR A 71 2.31 8.77 -0.81
C TYR A 71 3.06 8.72 0.50
N PHE A 72 3.30 7.51 0.99
CA PHE A 72 3.92 7.30 2.27
C PHE A 72 5.38 7.75 2.21
N ASN A 73 5.74 8.64 3.13
CA ASN A 73 7.12 9.06 3.36
C ASN A 73 7.86 8.07 4.26
N GLU A 74 9.15 8.31 4.49
CA GLU A 74 10.01 7.42 5.26
C GLU A 74 9.49 7.20 6.70
N ASN A 75 9.14 8.28 7.39
CA ASN A 75 8.64 8.21 8.77
C ASN A 75 7.33 7.41 8.85
N GLU A 76 6.42 7.63 7.91
CA GLU A 76 5.14 6.91 7.84
C GLU A 76 5.35 5.43 7.51
N CYS A 77 6.29 5.10 6.62
CA CYS A 77 6.66 3.72 6.33
C CYS A 77 7.24 3.02 7.57
N LEU A 78 8.09 3.70 8.35
CA LEU A 78 8.62 3.18 9.61
C LEU A 78 7.54 2.99 10.67
N LEU A 79 6.63 3.96 10.81
CA LEU A 79 5.50 3.86 11.73
C LEU A 79 4.58 2.69 11.36
N LEU A 80 4.26 2.55 10.07
CA LEU A 80 3.50 1.42 9.57
C LEU A 80 4.24 0.11 9.87
N ALA A 81 5.52 -0.01 9.54
CA ALA A 81 6.28 -1.25 9.73
C ALA A 81 6.36 -1.67 11.21
N ARG A 82 6.37 -0.72 12.14
CA ARG A 82 6.41 -0.96 13.59
C ARG A 82 5.02 -1.13 14.22
N SER A 83 3.95 -0.84 13.49
CA SER A 83 2.59 -0.98 13.96
C SER A 83 2.19 -2.45 14.14
N SER A 84 1.20 -2.71 14.98
CA SER A 84 0.66 -4.07 15.15
C SER A 84 0.15 -4.65 13.82
N LEU A 85 -0.46 -3.82 12.97
CA LEU A 85 -0.87 -4.22 11.63
C LEU A 85 0.32 -4.54 10.72
N GLY A 86 1.37 -3.71 10.76
CA GLY A 86 2.54 -3.89 9.91
C GLY A 86 3.41 -5.08 10.29
N ILE A 87 3.61 -5.31 11.59
CA ILE A 87 4.44 -6.42 12.10
C ILE A 87 3.92 -7.76 11.57
N GLN A 88 2.60 -7.96 11.52
CA GLN A 88 1.97 -9.22 11.08
C GLN A 88 1.56 -9.23 9.60
N CYS A 89 1.76 -8.13 8.88
CA CYS A 89 1.34 -8.00 7.50
C CYS A 89 2.22 -8.89 6.61
N GLU A 90 1.60 -9.81 5.87
CA GLU A 90 2.26 -10.64 4.87
C GLU A 90 2.14 -10.04 3.47
N VAL A 91 1.06 -9.31 3.19
CA VAL A 91 0.79 -8.71 1.89
C VAL A 91 0.42 -7.24 2.06
N LEU A 92 1.27 -6.35 1.54
CA LEU A 92 1.05 -4.91 1.57
C LEU A 92 0.85 -4.37 0.16
N SER A 93 -0.23 -3.62 -0.06
CA SER A 93 -0.39 -2.76 -1.22
C SER A 93 -0.31 -1.30 -0.79
N ILE A 94 0.62 -0.52 -1.35
CA ILE A 94 0.92 0.83 -0.86
C ILE A 94 1.47 1.74 -1.95
N ARG A 95 1.30 3.05 -1.78
CA ARG A 95 1.98 4.09 -2.55
C ARG A 95 3.08 4.71 -1.70
N VAL A 96 4.27 4.85 -2.24
CA VAL A 96 5.42 5.44 -1.53
C VAL A 96 5.97 6.63 -2.30
N ASN A 97 6.50 7.63 -1.59
CA ASN A 97 6.94 8.89 -2.22
C ASN A 97 8.33 8.81 -2.88
N ASN A 98 9.13 7.80 -2.55
CA ASN A 98 10.47 7.56 -3.09
C ASN A 98 10.81 6.05 -3.02
N ARG A 99 11.92 5.68 -3.67
CA ARG A 99 12.38 4.28 -3.77
C ARG A 99 13.03 3.78 -2.47
N GLU A 100 13.64 4.67 -1.69
CA GLU A 100 14.27 4.36 -0.41
C GLU A 100 13.23 3.85 0.61
N ASN A 101 12.00 4.38 0.56
CA ASN A 101 10.90 3.91 1.41
C ASN A 101 10.49 2.47 1.11
N ILE A 102 10.65 2.00 -0.13
CA ILE A 102 10.44 0.59 -0.50
C ILE A 102 11.42 -0.28 0.29
N ILE A 103 12.70 0.11 0.30
CA ILE A 103 13.75 -0.57 1.06
C ILE A 103 13.42 -0.56 2.55
N THR A 104 12.95 0.58 3.07
CA THR A 104 12.52 0.71 4.47
C THR A 104 11.42 -0.28 4.83
N LEU A 105 10.38 -0.42 3.99
CA LEU A 105 9.30 -1.39 4.24
C LEU A 105 9.84 -2.83 4.21
N VAL A 106 10.58 -3.21 3.18
CA VAL A 106 11.13 -4.57 3.03
C VAL A 106 12.04 -4.94 4.21
N LYS A 107 12.85 -4.01 4.70
CA LYS A 107 13.77 -4.26 5.83
C LYS A 107 13.07 -4.36 7.18
N ASN A 108 12.00 -3.60 7.40
CA ASN A 108 11.40 -3.45 8.73
C ASN A 108 10.13 -4.30 8.92
N MET A 109 9.44 -4.71 7.86
CA MET A 109 8.25 -5.55 7.95
C MET A 109 8.62 -7.03 7.90
N ILE A 110 8.99 -7.58 9.06
CA ILE A 110 9.60 -8.92 9.19
C ILE A 110 8.75 -10.08 8.64
N ASN A 111 7.43 -9.95 8.57
CA ASN A 111 6.53 -10.98 8.05
C ASN A 111 6.07 -10.71 6.62
N LEU A 112 6.54 -9.62 6.00
CA LEU A 112 6.13 -9.23 4.65
C LEU A 112 6.68 -10.23 3.63
N ARG A 113 5.79 -10.75 2.79
CA ARG A 113 6.09 -11.71 1.72
C ARG A 113 5.84 -11.13 0.34
N ILE A 114 4.84 -10.24 0.23
CA ILE A 114 4.46 -9.60 -1.02
C ILE A 114 4.25 -8.12 -0.79
N LEU A 115 4.97 -7.31 -1.56
CA LEU A 115 4.82 -5.86 -1.59
C LEU A 115 4.38 -5.41 -2.98
N TYR A 116 3.17 -4.88 -3.08
CA TYR A 116 2.66 -4.21 -4.25
C TYR A 116 2.90 -2.70 -4.10
N ILE A 117 3.78 -2.17 -4.93
CA ILE A 117 4.05 -0.74 -5.01
C ILE A 117 3.23 -0.15 -6.14
N TYR A 118 2.34 0.77 -5.78
CA TYR A 118 1.56 1.56 -6.72
C TYR A 118 2.23 2.92 -6.84
N GLN A 119 2.77 3.22 -8.02
CA GLN A 119 3.15 4.59 -8.34
C GLN A 119 1.95 5.28 -8.97
N ILE A 120 1.49 6.36 -8.36
CA ILE A 120 0.84 7.41 -9.15
C ILE A 120 1.97 8.39 -9.49
N ASP A 121 2.05 8.77 -10.75
CA ASP A 121 3.08 9.68 -11.22
C ASP A 121 2.54 11.12 -11.14
N GLU A 122 2.45 11.70 -9.94
CA GLU A 122 2.02 13.11 -9.82
C GLU A 122 3.15 14.10 -10.12
N LYS A 123 4.43 13.67 -10.12
CA LYS A 123 5.55 14.55 -10.47
C LYS A 123 5.67 14.85 -11.98
N TYR A 124 4.87 14.22 -12.84
CA TYR A 124 4.66 14.63 -14.24
C TYR A 124 3.33 15.37 -14.49
N SER A 125 2.46 15.49 -13.48
CA SER A 125 1.14 16.12 -13.62
C SER A 125 1.18 17.65 -13.72
N ASN A 126 2.35 18.29 -13.58
CA ASN A 126 2.51 19.73 -13.84
C ASN A 126 3.14 20.04 -15.20
N ASN A 127 3.42 19.07 -16.09
CA ASN A 127 3.76 19.42 -17.48
C ASN A 127 3.57 18.35 -18.56
N THR A 128 3.02 17.18 -18.27
CA THR A 128 2.60 16.27 -19.34
C THR A 128 1.27 15.64 -18.98
N PHE A 129 0.20 16.30 -19.43
CA PHE A 129 -0.85 15.56 -20.12
C PHE A 129 -0.17 14.47 -20.93
N LEU A 130 -0.66 13.24 -20.85
CA LEU A 130 -0.39 12.19 -21.81
C LEU A 130 -0.38 12.85 -23.20
N LYS A 131 0.80 13.21 -23.71
CA LYS A 131 0.94 13.75 -25.06
C LYS A 131 0.74 12.52 -25.90
N ARG A 132 -0.52 12.24 -26.21
CA ARG A 132 -0.88 11.54 -27.42
C ARG A 132 -0.11 12.26 -28.51
N ASN A 133 0.77 11.55 -29.19
CA ASN A 133 1.23 12.02 -30.47
C ASN A 133 -0.02 12.25 -31.35
N ASP A 134 0.09 13.06 -32.39
CA ASP A 134 -1.03 13.32 -33.31
C ASP A 134 -1.57 12.01 -33.94
N ASP A 135 -0.82 10.91 -33.84
CA ASP A 135 -1.17 9.55 -34.27
C ASP A 135 -1.94 8.69 -33.23
N GLY A 136 -2.14 9.19 -32.01
CA GLY A 136 -2.87 8.48 -30.95
C GLY A 136 -2.04 7.53 -30.07
N THR A 137 -0.72 7.43 -30.26
CA THR A 137 0.19 6.57 -29.47
C THR A 137 0.66 7.23 -28.16
N PHE A 138 1.00 6.42 -27.15
CA PHE A 138 1.54 6.85 -25.86
C PHE A 138 3.08 6.78 -25.88
N ARG A 139 3.77 7.78 -25.31
CA ARG A 139 5.25 7.89 -25.29
C ARG A 139 5.92 6.75 -24.48
N GLU A 140 7.07 6.29 -24.97
CA GLU A 140 7.97 5.28 -24.34
C GLU A 140 8.58 5.67 -22.98
N ASN A 141 8.47 6.94 -22.56
CA ASN A 141 9.20 7.46 -21.40
C ASN A 141 8.81 6.81 -20.06
N ASP A 142 7.54 6.44 -19.88
CA ASP A 142 7.04 5.85 -18.62
C ASP A 142 7.55 4.40 -18.43
N GLN A 143 7.88 3.73 -19.55
CA GLN A 143 8.43 2.39 -19.52
C GLN A 143 9.91 2.37 -19.15
N VAL A 144 10.66 3.41 -19.52
CA VAL A 144 12.08 3.59 -19.17
C VAL A 144 12.26 3.78 -17.67
N ASN A 145 11.43 4.61 -17.03
CA ASN A 145 11.53 4.91 -15.59
C ASN A 145 11.27 3.66 -14.71
N ASN A 146 10.29 2.84 -15.08
CA ASN A 146 10.01 1.59 -14.37
C ASN A 146 11.15 0.58 -14.45
N ASN A 147 11.81 0.47 -15.61
CA ASN A 147 12.92 -0.47 -15.78
C ASN A 147 14.14 -0.03 -14.95
N GLU A 148 14.42 1.28 -14.88
CA GLU A 148 15.46 1.83 -14.01
C GLU A 148 15.17 1.53 -12.54
N LEU A 149 13.94 1.76 -12.08
CA LEU A 149 13.55 1.46 -10.70
C LEU A 149 13.64 -0.04 -10.40
N ILE A 150 13.19 -0.92 -11.30
CA ILE A 150 13.29 -2.37 -11.11
C ILE A 150 14.75 -2.80 -11.01
N GLN A 151 15.61 -2.28 -11.88
CA GLN A 151 17.04 -2.59 -11.82
C GLN A 151 17.66 -2.08 -10.51
N TRP A 152 17.38 -0.84 -10.14
CA TRP A 152 17.83 -0.27 -8.87
C TRP A 152 17.38 -1.11 -7.67
N LEU A 153 16.11 -1.56 -7.65
CA LEU A 153 15.60 -2.43 -6.59
C LEU A 153 16.32 -3.78 -6.54
N ARG A 154 16.64 -4.38 -7.69
CA ARG A 154 17.43 -5.62 -7.74
C ARG A 154 18.83 -5.44 -7.19
N ASP A 155 19.41 -4.26 -7.38
CA ASP A 155 20.76 -3.94 -6.89
C ASP A 155 20.79 -3.64 -5.38
N HIS A 156 19.66 -3.21 -4.78
CA HIS A 156 19.60 -2.72 -3.39
C HIS A 156 18.80 -3.62 -2.43
N LEU A 157 17.99 -4.55 -2.94
CA LEU A 157 17.26 -5.53 -2.13
C LEU A 157 18.10 -6.80 -1.92
N PRO A 158 17.81 -7.58 -0.86
CA PRO A 158 18.38 -8.91 -0.71
C PRO A 158 18.14 -9.76 -1.97
N SER A 159 19.10 -10.62 -2.31
CA SER A 159 18.99 -11.52 -3.46
C SER A 159 17.87 -12.56 -3.33
N THR A 160 17.30 -12.74 -2.14
CA THR A 160 16.10 -13.53 -1.90
C THR A 160 14.84 -12.87 -2.47
N CYS A 161 14.86 -11.55 -2.67
CA CYS A 161 13.72 -10.82 -3.21
C CYS A 161 13.62 -10.96 -4.74
N VAL A 162 12.41 -11.15 -5.25
CA VAL A 162 12.12 -11.17 -6.70
C VAL A 162 11.30 -9.95 -7.08
N VAL A 163 11.88 -9.09 -7.92
CA VAL A 163 11.23 -7.85 -8.41
C VAL A 163 10.67 -8.07 -9.81
N ILE A 164 9.35 -7.92 -9.94
CA ILE A 164 8.60 -8.16 -11.18
C ILE A 164 7.74 -6.94 -11.52
N LYS A 165 7.67 -6.59 -12.81
CA LYS A 165 6.72 -5.61 -13.32
C LYS A 165 5.34 -6.25 -13.47
N HIS A 166 4.29 -5.63 -12.96
CA HIS A 166 2.94 -6.13 -13.19
C HIS A 166 2.53 -5.88 -14.65
N LEU A 167 2.29 -6.94 -15.42
CA LEU A 167 2.03 -6.83 -16.87
C LEU A 167 0.77 -6.03 -17.22
N HIS A 168 -0.26 -6.09 -16.38
CA HIS A 168 -1.54 -5.41 -16.62
C HIS A 168 -1.67 -4.00 -16.02
N TYR A 169 -0.72 -3.57 -15.18
CA TYR A 169 -0.77 -2.26 -14.52
C TYR A 169 0.57 -1.58 -14.70
N VAL A 170 0.60 -0.59 -15.59
CA VAL A 170 1.82 0.04 -16.12
C VAL A 170 2.75 0.60 -15.02
N HIS A 171 2.20 0.94 -13.85
CA HIS A 171 2.91 1.60 -12.74
C HIS A 171 2.96 0.76 -11.46
N ASN A 172 2.76 -0.56 -11.59
CA ASN A 172 2.78 -1.45 -10.43
C ASN A 172 4.01 -2.36 -10.46
N ILE A 173 4.80 -2.29 -9.38
CA ILE A 173 5.91 -3.20 -9.13
C ILE A 173 5.48 -4.18 -8.05
N ILE A 174 5.79 -5.45 -8.26
CA ILE A 174 5.59 -6.52 -7.28
C ILE A 174 6.96 -6.96 -6.79
N ILE A 175 7.13 -7.00 -5.47
CA ILE A 175 8.31 -7.58 -4.83
C ILE A 175 7.85 -8.78 -4.01
N TRP A 176 8.38 -9.95 -4.35
CA TRP A 176 8.30 -11.15 -3.54
C TRP A 176 9.50 -11.17 -2.60
N ILE A 177 9.29 -11.41 -1.31
CA ILE A 177 10.30 -11.33 -0.25
C ILE A 177 10.50 -12.72 0.38
#